data_AF-A0A151RXG1-F1
#
_entry.id   AF-A0A151RXG1-F1
#
_cell.length_a   1.000
_cell.length_b   1.000
_cell.length_c   1.000
_cell.angle_alpha   90.00
_cell.angle_beta   90.00
_cell.angle_gamma   90.00
#
_symmetry.space_group_name_H-M   'P 1'
#
loop_
_entity.id
_entity.type
_entity.pdbx_description
1 polymer ?
#
loop_
_entity_poly.entity_id
_entity_poly.type
_entity_poly.pdbx_seq_one_letter_code
_entity_poly.pdbx_strand_id
1 'polypeptide(L)' 'MDRLRGASMFMNRIFESFLDRFVVVFIDDILVYSRSLEDHHEHLRLVLEVVRER' A
#
# COMPACT_ATOMS: atom_id res chain seq x y z
N MET A 1 11.61 21.26 -6.57
CA MET A 1 10.52 20.30 -6.85
C MET A 1 10.85 18.95 -6.21
N ASP A 2 11.49 18.94 -5.04
CA ASP A 2 12.29 17.78 -4.58
C ASP A 2 11.77 17.18 -3.27
N ARG A 3 10.54 17.53 -2.85
CA ARG A 3 9.87 16.89 -1.70
C ARG A 3 9.06 15.65 -2.10
N LEU A 4 8.74 15.47 -3.38
CA LEU A 4 7.89 14.36 -3.86
C LEU A 4 8.64 13.02 -3.99
N ARG A 5 9.97 13.03 -4.16
CA ARG A 5 10.76 11.79 -4.25
C ARG A 5 11.00 11.13 -2.88
N GLY A 6 10.91 11.87 -1.78
CA GLY A 6 11.18 11.36 -0.42
C GLY A 6 10.02 10.53 0.16
N ALA A 7 8.78 10.98 -0.03
CA ALA A 7 7.58 10.30 0.51
C ALA A 7 7.33 8.95 -0.17
N SER A 8 7.52 8.88 -1.49
CA SER A 8 7.37 7.64 -2.28
C SER A 8 8.31 6.53 -1.81
N MET A 9 9.56 6.82 -1.43
CA MET A 9 10.48 5.81 -0.91
C MET A 9 10.06 5.22 0.43
N PHE A 10 9.48 6.02 1.32
CA PHE A 10 9.08 5.57 2.65
C PHE A 10 7.85 4.66 2.58
N MET A 11 6.82 5.05 1.81
CA MET A 11 5.65 4.21 1.60
C MET A 11 5.99 2.94 0.84
N ASN A 12 6.88 3.00 -0.15
CA ASN A 12 7.34 1.78 -0.83
C ASN A 12 8.03 0.80 0.13
N ARG A 13 8.78 1.27 1.13
CA ARG A 13 9.38 0.41 2.16
C ARG A 13 8.35 -0.17 3.14
N ILE A 14 7.36 0.62 3.56
CA ILE A 14 6.31 0.14 4.46
C ILE A 14 5.49 -0.97 3.78
N PHE A 15 5.16 -0.77 2.50
CA PHE A 15 4.35 -1.71 1.75
C PHE A 15 5.15 -2.71 0.92
N GLU A 16 6.47 -2.79 1.07
CA GLU A 16 7.35 -3.68 0.29
C GLU A 16 6.87 -5.14 0.30
N SER A 17 6.36 -5.59 1.45
CA SER A 17 5.76 -6.92 1.63
C SER A 17 4.43 -7.14 0.89
N PHE A 18 3.87 -6.12 0.25
CA PHE A 18 2.57 -6.17 -0.45
C PHE A 18 2.65 -5.63 -1.88
N LEU A 19 3.70 -4.88 -2.19
CA LEU A 19 4.04 -4.44 -3.53
C LEU A 19 4.13 -5.65 -4.48
N ASP A 20 3.60 -5.47 -5.69
CA ASP A 20 3.52 -6.47 -6.77
C ASP A 20 2.67 -7.73 -6.48
N ARG A 21 1.99 -7.79 -5.34
CA ARG A 21 1.02 -8.87 -5.03
C ARG A 21 -0.42 -8.41 -5.12
N PHE A 22 -0.75 -7.35 -4.38
CA PHE A 22 -2.10 -6.80 -4.31
C PHE A 22 -2.14 -5.31 -3.96
N VAL A 23 -0.98 -4.65 -3.83
CA VAL A 23 -0.86 -3.23 -3.52
C VAL A 23 0.00 -2.52 -4.56
N VAL A 24 -0.43 -1.34 -4.98
CA VAL A 24 0.37 -0.38 -5.77
C VAL A 24 0.31 0.97 -5.07
N VAL A 25 1.47 1.58 -4.82
CA VAL A 25 1.56 2.89 -4.16
C VAL A 25 1.88 3.95 -5.20
N PHE A 26 1.05 4.99 -5.29
CA PHE A 26 1.25 6.13 -6.18
C PHE A 26 1.19 7.43 -5.38
N ILE A 27 2.32 8.12 -5.26
CA ILE A 27 2.47 9.42 -4.57
C ILE A 27 1.69 9.48 -3.24
N ASP A 28 0.41 9.87 -3.23
CA ASP A 28 -0.41 10.02 -2.01
C ASP A 28 -1.48 8.92 -1.85
N ASP A 29 -1.68 8.07 -2.86
CA ASP A 29 -2.73 7.05 -2.91
C ASP A 29 -2.15 5.62 -2.89
N ILE A 30 -2.89 4.73 -2.21
CA ILE A 30 -2.61 3.29 -2.20
C ILE A 30 -3.75 2.59 -2.93
N LEU A 31 -3.44 1.96 -4.06
CA LEU A 31 -4.36 1.11 -4.78
C LEU A 31 -4.23 -0.33 -4.28
N VAL A 32 -5.35 -0.90 -3.84
CA VAL A 32 -5.44 -2.32 -3.44
C VAL A 32 -6.30 -3.04 -4.47
N TYR A 33 -5.83 -4.17 -5.00
CA TYR A 33 -6.57 -4.97 -5.98
C TYR A 33 -6.73 -6.42 -5.51
N SER A 34 -7.84 -7.04 -5.88
CA SER A 34 -8.20 -8.40 -5.45
C SER A 34 -9.02 -9.11 -6.51
N ARG A 35 -9.02 -10.45 -6.48
CA ARG A 35 -9.76 -11.28 -7.44
C ARG A 35 -11.22 -11.49 -7.05
N SER A 36 -11.53 -11.47 -5.76
CA SER A 36 -12.90 -11.50 -5.22
C SER A 36 -13.09 -10.43 -4.15
N LEU A 37 -14.34 -10.24 -3.73
CA LEU A 37 -14.67 -9.33 -2.63
C LEU A 37 -14.14 -9.85 -1.29
N GLU A 38 -14.20 -11.17 -1.04
CA GLU A 38 -13.62 -11.75 0.19
C GLU A 38 -12.11 -11.53 0.27
N ASP A 39 -11.39 -11.78 -0.84
CA ASP A 39 -9.95 -11.48 -0.94
C ASP A 39 -9.69 -9.99 -0.70
N HIS A 40 -10.60 -9.11 -1.16
CA HIS A 40 -10.47 -7.66 -0.97
C HIS A 40 -10.62 -7.24 0.48
N HIS A 41 -11.55 -7.85 1.22
CA HIS A 41 -11.70 -7.58 2.65
C HIS A 41 -10.42 -7.93 3.43
N GLU A 42 -9.81 -9.07 3.16
CA GLU A 42 -8.54 -9.47 3.79
C GLU A 42 -7.37 -8.58 3.37
N HIS A 43 -7.23 -8.27 2.08
CA HIS A 43 -6.18 -7.37 1.61
C HIS A 43 -6.29 -5.97 2.24
N LEU A 44 -7.51 -5.42 2.33
CA LEU A 44 -7.74 -4.13 3.00
C LEU A 44 -7.42 -4.20 4.49
N ARG A 45 -7.78 -5.29 5.17
CA ARG A 45 -7.45 -5.49 6.58
C ARG A 45 -5.94 -5.42 6.80
N LEU A 46 -5.15 -6.15 6.01
CA LEU A 46 -3.68 -6.16 6.11
C LEU A 46 -3.07 -4.79 5.84
N VAL A 47 -3.55 -4.09 4.81
CA VAL A 47 -3.07 -2.74 4.48
C VAL A 47 -3.39 -1.75 5.60
N LEU A 48 -4.60 -1.77 6.14
CA LEU A 48 -5.01 -0.89 7.23
C LEU A 48 -4.29 -1.19 8.55
N GLU A 49 -3.99 -2.45 8.85
CA GLU A 49 -3.16 -2.83 10.01
C GLU A 49 -1.77 -2.19 9.90
N VAL A 50 -1.16 -2.26 8.72
CA VAL A 50 0.17 -1.68 8.45
C VAL A 50 0.16 -0.16 8.54
N VAL A 51 -0.88 0.51 8.02
CA VAL A 51 -1.05 1.96 8.16
C VAL A 51 -1.24 2.38 9.61
N ARG A 52 -1.93 1.58 10.42
CA ARG A 52 -2.21 1.92 11.82
C ARG A 52 -1.01 1.71 12.75
N GLU A 53 -0.13 0.75 12.44
CA GLU A 53 1.04 0.45 13.26
C GLU A 53 2.26 1.35 12.99
N ARG A 54 2.19 2.22 11.98
CA ARG A 54 3.29 3.10 11.54
C ARG A 54 2.88 4.56 11.58
#